data_AF-A0A1J3IW32-F1
#
_entry.id   AF-A0A1J3IW32-F1
#
_cell.length_a   1.000
_cell.length_b   1.000
_cell.length_c   1.000
_cell.angle_alpha   90.00
_cell.angle_beta   90.00
_cell.angle_gamma   90.00
#
_symmetry.space_group_name_H-M   'P 1'
#
loop_
_entity.id
_entity.type
_entity.pdbx_description
1 polymer ?
#
loop_
_entity_poly.entity_id
_entity_poly.type
_entity_poly.pdbx_seq_one_letter_code
_entity_poly.pdbx_strand_id
1 'polypeptide(L)'
;RKCNCDCVFSPYFSYEQASSHFAAVHKVFGASNVSKHLLHLPLHQRSAAAITISYEALSRMRDPVYGCVAHIFALQQQVMTLQEEIEFLGTQMANFSYTTQSRSQQNNMPEILNQMTMDTTGFVDESLLNNDYGRNCLEGFFTNTEEMLVNNPWLQNMDNYYYAPQH
;
A
#
# COMPACT_ATOMS: atom_id res chain seq x y z
N ARG A 1 -16.01 13.32 -30.69
CA ARG A 1 -16.11 14.68 -31.30
C ARG A 1 -14.69 15.20 -31.52
N LYS A 2 -14.42 16.00 -32.55
CA LYS A 2 -13.11 16.65 -32.73
C LYS A 2 -12.94 17.75 -31.66
N CYS A 3 -11.74 17.87 -31.08
CA CYS A 3 -11.39 18.84 -30.03
C CYS A 3 -11.04 20.17 -30.73
N ASN A 4 -11.62 21.28 -30.26
CA ASN A 4 -11.38 22.65 -30.74
C ASN A 4 -10.34 23.37 -29.85
N CYS A 5 -9.97 24.60 -30.18
CA CYS A 5 -9.01 25.39 -29.39
C CYS A 5 -9.44 25.60 -27.93
N ASP A 6 -10.75 25.62 -27.65
CA ASP A 6 -11.32 25.86 -26.31
C ASP A 6 -11.66 24.56 -25.55
N CYS A 7 -11.10 23.44 -26.00
CA CYS A 7 -11.39 22.12 -25.45
C CYS A 7 -10.75 21.97 -24.05
N VAL A 8 -11.60 21.93 -23.01
CA VAL A 8 -11.20 21.81 -21.59
C VAL A 8 -10.30 20.59 -21.32
N PHE A 9 -10.39 19.54 -22.14
CA PHE A 9 -9.61 18.31 -21.98
C PHE A 9 -8.26 18.33 -22.69
N SER A 10 -8.08 19.18 -23.70
CA SER A 10 -6.88 19.21 -24.55
C SER A 10 -5.57 19.29 -23.74
N PRO A 11 -5.48 20.15 -22.69
CA PRO A 11 -4.23 20.28 -21.92
C PRO A 11 -3.86 19.04 -21.10
N TYR A 12 -4.80 18.12 -20.85
CA TYR A 12 -4.60 16.97 -19.94
C TYR A 12 -4.54 15.63 -20.69
N PHE A 13 -4.99 15.59 -21.94
CA PHE A 13 -5.14 14.38 -22.75
C PHE A 13 -4.40 14.52 -24.10
N SER A 14 -3.12 14.91 -24.04
CA SER A 14 -2.30 15.20 -25.24
C SER A 14 -1.25 14.12 -25.60
N TYR A 15 -1.26 12.96 -24.94
CA TYR A 15 -0.31 11.86 -25.15
C TYR A 15 -0.94 10.68 -25.93
N GLU A 16 -0.11 9.74 -26.39
CA GLU A 16 -0.54 8.61 -27.24
C GLU A 16 -1.68 7.78 -26.64
N GLN A 17 -1.59 7.46 -25.35
CA GLN A 17 -2.60 6.68 -24.62
C GLN A 17 -3.82 7.52 -24.18
N ALA A 18 -3.85 8.82 -24.47
CA ALA A 18 -4.91 9.70 -23.97
C ALA A 18 -6.29 9.35 -24.53
N SER A 19 -6.35 8.77 -25.73
CA SER A 19 -7.61 8.34 -26.35
C SER A 19 -8.30 7.23 -25.55
N SER A 20 -7.55 6.20 -25.14
CA SER A 20 -8.09 5.09 -24.35
C SER A 20 -8.45 5.53 -22.93
N HIS A 21 -7.62 6.39 -22.32
CA HIS A 21 -7.88 6.93 -20.99
C HIS A 21 -9.12 7.83 -21.00
N PHE A 22 -9.26 8.71 -21.99
CA PHE A 22 -10.45 9.53 -22.14
C PHE A 22 -11.71 8.69 -22.41
N ALA A 23 -11.60 7.60 -23.19
CA ALA A 23 -12.73 6.69 -23.40
C ALA A 23 -13.20 6.04 -22.09
N ALA A 24 -12.27 5.61 -21.22
CA ALA A 24 -12.59 5.10 -19.89
C ALA A 24 -13.26 6.17 -19.03
N VAL A 25 -12.69 7.37 -18.96
CA VAL A 25 -13.23 8.52 -18.21
C VAL A 25 -14.64 8.86 -18.69
N HIS A 26 -14.85 8.92 -19.99
CA HIS A 26 -16.15 9.19 -20.59
C HIS A 26 -17.18 8.12 -20.25
N LYS A 27 -16.78 6.84 -20.26
CA LYS A 27 -17.67 5.73 -19.95
C LYS A 27 -18.05 5.66 -18.47
N VAL A 28 -17.11 5.92 -17.57
CA VAL A 28 -17.32 5.79 -16.11
C VAL A 28 -17.96 7.02 -15.50
N PHE A 29 -17.46 8.21 -15.83
CA PHE A 29 -17.88 9.46 -15.18
C PHE A 29 -18.71 10.35 -16.09
N GLY A 30 -18.54 10.24 -17.41
CA GLY A 30 -19.14 11.14 -18.38
C GLY A 30 -18.35 12.44 -18.55
N ALA A 31 -18.17 12.88 -19.80
CA ALA A 31 -17.37 14.06 -20.11
C ALA A 31 -17.93 15.33 -19.47
N SER A 32 -19.24 15.52 -19.44
CA SER A 32 -19.84 16.71 -18.82
C SER A 32 -19.57 16.80 -17.32
N ASN A 33 -19.59 15.68 -16.61
CA ASN A 33 -19.31 15.65 -15.17
C ASN A 33 -17.83 15.95 -14.89
N VAL A 34 -16.93 15.35 -15.66
CA VAL A 34 -15.48 15.57 -15.53
C VAL A 34 -15.12 17.01 -15.89
N SER A 35 -15.69 17.56 -16.96
CA SER A 35 -15.51 18.97 -17.32
C SER A 35 -15.94 19.89 -16.19
N LYS A 36 -17.15 19.69 -15.64
CA LYS A 36 -17.61 20.44 -14.47
C LYS A 36 -16.64 20.28 -13.30
N HIS A 37 -16.24 19.06 -12.95
CA HIS A 37 -15.33 18.81 -11.84
C HIS A 37 -13.98 19.52 -12.00
N LEU A 38 -13.35 19.41 -13.17
CA LEU A 38 -12.09 20.09 -13.47
C LEU A 38 -12.25 21.62 -13.40
N LEU A 39 -13.35 22.19 -13.88
CA LEU A 39 -13.58 23.63 -13.86
C LEU A 39 -13.79 24.18 -12.44
N HIS A 40 -14.29 23.40 -11.50
CA HIS A 40 -14.41 23.80 -10.09
C HIS A 40 -13.07 23.83 -9.34
N LEU A 41 -12.06 23.12 -9.86
CA LEU A 41 -10.74 23.08 -9.24
C LEU A 41 -9.88 24.28 -9.68
N PRO A 42 -8.97 24.77 -8.81
CA PRO A 42 -7.91 25.70 -9.20
C PRO A 42 -7.06 25.15 -10.34
N LEU A 43 -6.61 26.01 -11.26
CA LEU A 43 -5.88 25.61 -12.48
C LEU A 43 -4.70 24.67 -12.20
N HIS A 44 -3.94 24.91 -11.13
CA HIS A 44 -2.76 24.11 -10.78
C HIS A 44 -3.08 22.66 -10.37
N GLN A 45 -4.31 22.38 -9.92
CA GLN A 45 -4.72 21.04 -9.49
C GLN A 45 -5.38 20.23 -10.60
N ARG A 46 -5.84 20.88 -11.68
CA ARG A 46 -6.61 20.21 -12.74
C ARG A 46 -5.82 19.10 -13.44
N SER A 47 -4.51 19.28 -13.61
CA SER A 47 -3.65 18.25 -14.20
C SER A 47 -3.60 16.99 -13.33
N ALA A 48 -3.32 17.15 -12.03
CA ALA A 48 -3.31 16.04 -11.07
C ALA A 48 -4.69 15.37 -10.98
N ALA A 49 -5.77 16.15 -10.93
CA ALA A 49 -7.13 15.62 -10.92
C ALA A 49 -7.46 14.81 -12.19
N ALA A 50 -7.07 15.29 -13.37
CA ALA A 50 -7.29 14.56 -14.62
C ALA A 50 -6.56 13.21 -14.65
N ILE A 51 -5.35 13.14 -14.07
CA ILE A 51 -4.59 11.90 -13.91
C ILE A 51 -5.33 10.94 -12.97
N THR A 52 -5.74 11.41 -11.79
CA THR A 52 -6.47 10.59 -10.80
C THR A 52 -7.79 10.06 -11.36
N ILE A 53 -8.58 10.92 -11.99
CA ILE A 53 -9.85 10.54 -12.63
C ILE A 53 -9.61 9.49 -13.73
N SER A 54 -8.54 9.63 -14.51
CA SER A 54 -8.17 8.63 -15.53
C SER A 54 -7.81 7.28 -14.90
N TYR A 55 -7.01 7.29 -13.83
CA TYR A 55 -6.66 6.08 -13.09
C TYR A 55 -7.90 5.39 -12.49
N GLU A 56 -8.78 6.14 -11.84
CA GLU A 56 -10.02 5.60 -11.27
C GLU A 56 -10.94 5.01 -12.34
N ALA A 57 -11.08 5.69 -13.47
CA ALA A 57 -11.88 5.20 -14.58
C ALA A 57 -11.31 3.90 -15.15
N LEU A 58 -10.01 3.84 -15.38
CA LEU A 58 -9.34 2.63 -15.86
C LEU A 58 -9.46 1.48 -14.86
N SER A 59 -9.41 1.77 -13.57
CA SER A 59 -9.57 0.77 -12.52
C SER A 59 -11.00 0.22 -12.51
N ARG A 60 -12.02 1.09 -12.60
CA ARG A 60 -13.43 0.68 -12.75
C ARG A 60 -13.72 -0.07 -14.06
N MET A 61 -12.97 0.22 -15.12
CA MET A 61 -13.07 -0.54 -16.37
C MET A 61 -12.53 -1.96 -16.26
N ARG A 62 -11.50 -2.19 -15.43
CA ARG A 62 -10.93 -3.52 -15.16
C ARG A 62 -11.72 -4.29 -14.11
N ASP A 63 -12.11 -3.61 -13.03
CA ASP A 63 -12.93 -4.14 -11.95
C ASP A 63 -14.19 -3.28 -11.81
N PRO A 64 -15.31 -3.69 -12.44
CA PRO A 64 -16.57 -2.95 -12.37
C PRO A 64 -17.21 -2.89 -10.98
N VAL A 65 -16.81 -3.78 -10.07
CA VAL A 65 -17.39 -3.89 -8.73
C VAL A 65 -16.65 -2.99 -7.76
N TYR A 66 -15.32 -3.15 -7.65
CA TYR A 66 -14.51 -2.47 -6.65
C TYR A 66 -13.57 -1.40 -7.23
N GLY A 67 -13.26 -1.45 -8.52
CA GLY A 67 -12.42 -0.46 -9.19
C GLY A 67 -11.08 -0.23 -8.47
N CYS A 68 -10.74 1.04 -8.20
CA CYS A 68 -9.50 1.38 -7.49
C CYS A 68 -9.51 0.98 -6.00
N VAL A 69 -10.67 0.69 -5.42
CA VAL A 69 -10.78 0.30 -4.01
C VAL A 69 -10.15 -1.08 -3.76
N ALA A 70 -10.22 -1.99 -4.74
CA ALA A 70 -9.51 -3.27 -4.68
C ALA A 70 -7.99 -3.08 -4.51
N HIS A 71 -7.40 -2.08 -5.19
CA HIS A 71 -5.98 -1.78 -5.04
C HIS A 71 -5.65 -1.22 -3.66
N ILE A 72 -6.52 -0.39 -3.09
CA ILE A 72 -6.36 0.14 -1.73
C ILE A 72 -6.31 -1.02 -0.73
N PHE A 73 -7.27 -1.95 -0.82
CA PHE A 73 -7.32 -3.11 0.07
C PHE A 73 -6.10 -4.03 -0.11
N ALA A 74 -5.68 -4.29 -1.35
CA ALA A 74 -4.49 -5.10 -1.60
C ALA A 74 -3.23 -4.50 -0.96
N LEU A 75 -3.07 -3.18 -1.03
CA LEU A 75 -1.96 -2.47 -0.39
C LEU A 75 -2.06 -2.51 1.14
N GLN A 76 -3.25 -2.33 1.70
CA GLN A 76 -3.48 -2.46 3.14
C GLN A 76 -3.10 -3.85 3.64
N GLN A 77 -3.48 -4.90 2.90
CA GLN A 77 -3.11 -6.27 3.25
C GLN A 77 -1.60 -6.50 3.19
N GLN A 78 -0.92 -5.97 2.17
CA GLN A 78 0.54 -6.07 2.06
C GLN A 78 1.25 -5.38 3.24
N VAL A 79 0.77 -4.20 3.66
CA VAL A 79 1.31 -3.50 4.83
C VAL A 79 1.16 -4.37 6.09
N MET A 80 -0.02 -4.97 6.30
CA MET A 80 -0.25 -5.85 7.45
C MET A 80 0.67 -7.08 7.44
N THR A 81 0.78 -7.76 6.30
CA THR A 81 1.63 -8.94 6.15
C THR A 81 3.11 -8.62 6.38
N LEU A 82 3.61 -7.50 5.83
CA LEU A 82 4.99 -7.07 6.05
C LEU A 82 5.25 -6.70 7.50
N GLN A 83 4.28 -6.08 8.17
CA GLN A 83 4.39 -5.73 9.58
C GLN A 83 4.48 -7.00 10.46
N GLU A 84 3.67 -8.02 10.17
CA GLU A 84 3.72 -9.32 10.85
C GLU A 84 5.06 -10.03 10.60
N GLU A 85 5.58 -10.00 9.37
CA GLU A 85 6.89 -10.58 9.04
C GLU A 85 8.02 -9.91 9.83
N ILE A 86 7.99 -8.58 9.96
CA ILE A 86 8.97 -7.83 10.76
C ILE A 86 8.89 -8.24 12.23
N GLU A 87 7.68 -8.36 12.78
CA GLU A 87 7.48 -8.78 14.17
C GLU A 87 7.97 -10.22 14.40
N PHE A 88 7.62 -11.14 13.51
CA PHE A 88 8.07 -12.52 13.55
C PHE A 88 9.61 -12.60 13.53
N LEU A 89 10.28 -11.91 12.62
CA LEU A 89 11.75 -11.89 12.58
C LEU A 89 12.35 -11.23 13.81
N GLY A 90 11.74 -10.16 14.33
CA GLY A 90 12.15 -9.49 15.56
C GLY A 90 12.13 -10.42 16.77
N THR A 91 11.05 -11.19 16.94
CA THR A 91 10.94 -12.18 18.03
C THR A 91 11.95 -13.33 17.87
N GLN A 92 12.17 -13.80 16.63
CA GLN A 92 13.17 -14.84 16.35
C GLN A 92 14.59 -14.39 16.71
N MET A 93 14.96 -13.15 16.39
CA MET A 93 16.26 -12.56 16.76
C MET A 93 16.41 -12.42 18.28
N ALA A 94 15.36 -11.95 18.97
CA ALA A 94 15.37 -11.86 20.43
C ALA A 94 15.54 -13.24 21.09
N ASN A 95 14.82 -14.26 20.61
CA ASN A 95 14.95 -15.63 21.15
C ASN A 95 16.36 -16.21 20.93
N PHE A 96 17.00 -15.92 19.79
CA PHE A 96 18.36 -16.37 19.52
C PHE A 96 19.41 -15.69 20.41
N SER A 97 19.25 -14.40 20.71
CA SER A 97 20.14 -13.67 21.63
C SER A 97 20.02 -14.13 23.09
N TYR A 98 18.81 -14.47 23.56
CA TYR A 98 18.63 -15.11 24.88
C TYR A 98 19.26 -16.51 24.95
N THR A 99 19.14 -17.30 23.88
CA THR A 99 19.71 -18.66 23.84
C THR A 99 21.24 -18.64 23.83
N THR A 100 21.87 -17.65 23.21
CA THR A 100 23.33 -17.47 23.24
C THR A 100 23.84 -16.94 24.58
N GLN A 101 23.08 -16.10 25.30
CA GLN A 101 23.48 -15.59 26.62
C GLN A 101 23.41 -16.67 27.71
N SER A 102 22.40 -17.56 27.65
CA SER A 102 22.23 -18.67 28.60
C SER A 102 23.29 -19.80 28.48
N ARG A 103 24.08 -19.84 27.39
CA ARG A 103 25.19 -20.81 27.21
C ARG A 103 26.51 -20.38 27.87
N SER A 104 26.56 -19.21 28.51
CA SER A 104 27.77 -18.70 29.17
C SER A 104 27.95 -19.14 30.64
N GLN A 105 27.10 -20.02 31.17
CA GLN A 105 27.30 -20.63 32.49
C GLN A 105 27.15 -22.17 32.48
N GLN A 106 28.05 -22.88 31.79
CA GLN A 106 28.56 -24.14 32.32
C GLN A 106 29.95 -24.45 31.74
N ASN A 107 30.88 -24.66 32.67
CA ASN A 107 32.32 -24.70 32.50
C ASN A 107 32.86 -25.82 31.58
N ASN A 108 34.07 -25.55 31.04
CA ASN A 108 35.10 -26.44 30.48
C ASN A 108 35.24 -26.51 28.94
N MET A 109 36.34 -25.93 28.45
CA MET A 109 36.96 -26.15 27.12
C MET A 109 37.58 -27.56 27.01
N PRO A 110 37.73 -28.16 25.80
CA PRO A 110 38.85 -27.80 24.92
C PRO A 110 38.45 -27.49 23.47
N GLU A 111 39.33 -26.70 22.87
CA GLU A 111 39.36 -25.97 21.60
C GLU A 111 39.36 -26.87 20.36
N ILE A 112 38.43 -26.66 19.40
CA ILE A 112 38.71 -26.81 17.95
C ILE A 112 37.90 -25.77 17.16
N LEU A 113 38.66 -24.98 16.40
CA LEU A 113 38.33 -23.95 15.42
C LEU A 113 37.20 -24.32 14.44
N ASN A 114 36.22 -23.43 14.25
CA ASN A 114 35.88 -22.97 12.90
C ASN A 114 35.17 -21.62 12.88
N GLN A 115 35.93 -20.68 12.31
CA GLN A 115 35.62 -19.30 11.99
C GLN A 115 34.56 -19.23 10.87
N MET A 116 33.43 -18.58 11.14
CA MET A 116 32.77 -17.72 10.15
C MET A 116 32.35 -16.45 10.88
N THR A 117 33.32 -15.57 11.08
CA THR A 117 33.10 -14.15 11.39
C THR A 117 32.40 -13.49 10.20
N MET A 118 31.20 -12.98 10.42
CA MET A 118 30.77 -11.73 9.79
C MET A 118 30.81 -10.69 10.89
N ASP A 119 31.80 -9.81 10.82
CA ASP A 119 31.90 -8.64 11.67
C ASP A 119 30.66 -7.77 11.50
N THR A 120 30.02 -7.42 12.61
CA THR A 120 29.14 -6.26 12.69
C THR A 120 29.49 -5.49 13.95
N THR A 121 30.75 -5.10 14.08
CA THR A 121 31.14 -4.12 15.08
C THR A 121 30.94 -2.72 14.53
N GLY A 122 29.92 -2.03 15.03
CA GLY A 122 29.88 -0.58 15.14
C GLY A 122 28.80 0.12 14.32
N PHE A 123 28.07 1.04 14.98
CA PHE A 123 27.10 2.02 14.46
C PHE A 123 25.64 1.51 14.46
N VAL A 124 24.72 1.87 15.37
CA VAL A 124 24.43 3.09 16.15
C VAL A 124 23.65 2.74 17.43
N ASP A 125 24.10 3.17 18.60
CA ASP A 125 23.65 4.32 19.41
C ASP A 125 22.64 3.95 20.52
N GLU A 126 23.09 4.21 21.74
CA GLU A 126 22.48 3.92 23.04
C GLU A 126 21.48 5.03 23.40
N SER A 127 20.57 5.33 22.47
CA SER A 127 19.57 6.41 22.57
C SER A 127 18.13 6.00 22.26
N LEU A 128 17.86 4.71 21.98
CA LEU A 128 16.50 4.20 21.73
C LEU A 128 15.88 3.41 22.89
N LEU A 129 16.45 3.51 24.09
CA LEU A 129 15.65 3.41 25.31
C LEU A 129 14.83 4.70 25.42
N ASN A 130 13.50 4.59 25.60
CA ASN A 130 12.56 5.68 25.92
C ASN A 130 12.03 6.53 24.74
N ASN A 131 11.14 5.94 23.95
CA ASN A 131 10.00 6.74 23.48
C ASN A 131 8.70 6.01 23.78
N ASP A 132 7.92 6.64 24.67
CA ASP A 132 6.53 6.38 25.06
C ASP A 132 5.56 6.55 23.87
N TYR A 133 5.92 6.02 22.69
CA TYR A 133 5.13 6.06 21.45
C TYR A 133 4.51 4.69 21.10
N GLY A 134 4.68 3.68 21.97
CA GLY A 134 3.91 2.44 21.91
C GLY A 134 2.46 2.59 22.36
N ARG A 135 2.04 3.79 22.78
CA ARG A 135 0.69 4.05 23.32
C ARG A 135 -0.28 4.72 22.33
N ASN A 136 0.14 4.98 21.09
CA ASN A 136 -0.75 5.46 20.02
C ASN A 136 -1.12 4.33 19.05
N CYS A 137 -1.41 3.15 19.59
CA CYS A 137 -2.26 2.21 18.88
C CYS A 137 -3.57 2.94 18.52
N LEU A 138 -3.75 3.35 17.25
CA LEU A 138 -5.04 3.62 16.59
C LEU A 138 -5.73 5.02 16.63
N GLU A 139 -5.25 6.09 17.26
CA GLU A 139 -6.17 7.20 17.61
C GLU A 139 -6.54 8.26 16.54
N GLY A 140 -6.59 7.96 15.23
CA GLY A 140 -7.23 8.97 14.36
C GLY A 140 -7.45 8.75 12.89
N PHE A 141 -6.86 7.73 12.24
CA PHE A 141 -6.86 7.81 10.78
C PHE A 141 -8.15 7.35 10.08
N PHE A 142 -9.10 6.72 10.78
CA PHE A 142 -10.51 6.71 10.36
C PHE A 142 -11.38 6.36 11.58
N THR A 143 -11.85 7.34 12.36
CA THR A 143 -12.70 7.07 13.53
C THR A 143 -14.08 6.45 13.21
N ASN A 144 -14.32 5.95 11.99
CA ASN A 144 -15.52 5.16 11.63
C ASN A 144 -15.30 4.23 10.41
N THR A 145 -14.32 3.31 10.46
CA THR A 145 -14.19 2.21 9.46
C THR A 145 -14.38 0.80 10.04
N GLU A 146 -14.34 0.63 11.36
CA GLU A 146 -14.33 -0.71 11.98
C GLU A 146 -15.68 -1.45 11.96
N GLU A 147 -16.82 -0.77 11.83
CA GLU A 147 -18.12 -1.46 11.88
C GLU A 147 -18.61 -2.01 10.52
N MET A 148 -18.06 -1.53 9.40
CA MET A 148 -18.54 -1.88 8.04
C MET A 148 -17.75 -2.99 7.33
N LEU A 149 -16.53 -3.28 7.78
CA LEU A 149 -15.64 -4.25 7.15
C LEU A 149 -15.77 -5.64 7.78
N VAL A 150 -15.93 -5.75 9.10
CA VAL A 150 -15.87 -7.06 9.79
C VAL A 150 -17.05 -7.98 9.46
N ASN A 151 -18.20 -7.44 9.03
CA ASN A 151 -19.40 -8.23 8.72
C ASN A 151 -19.72 -8.35 7.22
N ASN A 152 -18.82 -7.93 6.32
CA ASN A 152 -19.13 -7.92 4.90
C ASN A 152 -18.99 -9.34 4.31
N PRO A 153 -20.08 -9.98 3.80
CA PRO A 153 -20.06 -11.38 3.33
C PRO A 153 -19.05 -11.68 2.22
N TRP A 154 -18.50 -10.64 1.58
CA TRP A 154 -17.49 -10.75 0.53
C TRP A 154 -16.06 -11.00 1.06
N LEU A 155 -15.74 -10.54 2.28
CA LEU A 155 -14.38 -10.71 2.85
C LEU A 155 -14.06 -12.17 3.20
N GLN A 156 -15.07 -12.99 3.47
CA GLN A 156 -14.89 -14.42 3.75
C GLN A 156 -14.58 -15.26 2.51
N ASN A 157 -14.65 -14.69 1.29
CA ASN A 157 -14.44 -15.40 0.04
C ASN A 157 -13.21 -14.91 -0.75
N MET A 158 -12.37 -14.06 -0.17
CA MET A 158 -11.24 -13.44 -0.89
C MET A 158 -10.11 -14.44 -1.21
N ASP A 159 -9.97 -15.51 -0.42
CA ASP A 159 -9.04 -16.61 -0.68
C ASP A 159 -9.35 -17.36 -1.99
N ASN A 160 -10.61 -17.37 -2.43
CA ASN A 160 -10.99 -18.00 -3.71
C ASN A 160 -10.59 -17.17 -4.93
N TYR A 161 -10.41 -15.85 -4.78
CA TYR A 161 -10.13 -14.95 -5.90
C TYR A 161 -8.64 -14.80 -6.19
N TYR A 162 -7.78 -14.95 -5.18
CA TYR A 162 -6.32 -14.90 -5.36
C TYR A 162 -5.74 -16.22 -5.89
N TYR A 163 -6.49 -17.33 -5.81
CA TYR A 163 -6.09 -18.65 -6.33
C TYR A 163 -6.90 -19.17 -7.54
N ALA A 164 -7.78 -18.35 -8.13
CA ALA A 164 -8.55 -18.76 -9.31
C ALA A 164 -7.62 -18.97 -10.54
N PRO A 165 -7.59 -20.17 -11.16
CA PRO A 165 -6.79 -20.41 -12.36
C PRO A 165 -7.28 -19.50 -13.50
N GLN A 166 -6.34 -18.76 -14.10
CA GLN A 166 -6.63 -18.03 -15.34
C GLN A 166 -6.70 -19.06 -16.47
N HIS A 167 -7.92 -19.40 -16.89
CA HIS A 167 -8.20 -20.16 -18.10
C HIS A 167 -8.13 -19.28 -19.34
#